data_AF-A0A936TNX0-F1
#
_entry.id   AF-A0A936TNX0-F1
#
_cell.length_a   1.000
_cell.length_b   1.000
_cell.length_c   1.000
_cell.angle_alpha   90.00
_cell.angle_beta   90.00
_cell.angle_gamma   90.00
#
_symmetry.space_group_name_H-M   'P 1'
#
loop_
_entity.id
_entity.type
_entity.pdbx_description
1 polymer ?
#
loop_
_entity_poly.entity_id
_entity_poly.type
_entity_poly.pdbx_seq_one_letter_code
_entity_poly.pdbx_strand_id
1 'polypeptide(L)'
;MPENNEQSDIQIAWIKYVKSVQILLVPQVDDRPFDQYLAFRDSVLALVLSQRFLKELNEGWGLPDTTLPETTSPTEIRQVLLQEIQAFPLAVEVAQATQKPEESKAWWSKMLSRASTVSGSVKDIVDNLPPYAKHSLTLFKELIDLFKGKD
;
A
#
# COMPACT_ATOMS: atom_id res chain seq x y z
N MET A 1 5.72 32.88 -3.35
CA MET A 1 6.09 32.29 -2.05
C MET A 1 6.14 30.79 -2.28
N PRO A 2 7.20 30.07 -1.90
CA PRO A 2 7.19 28.62 -2.03
C PRO A 2 6.25 28.07 -0.95
N GLU A 3 5.18 27.40 -1.36
CA GLU A 3 4.39 26.57 -0.45
C GLU A 3 5.33 25.47 0.05
N ASN A 4 5.70 25.51 1.32
CA ASN A 4 6.33 24.38 1.98
C ASN A 4 5.31 23.23 1.96
N ASN A 5 5.39 22.37 0.95
CA ASN A 5 4.68 21.10 0.86
C ASN A 5 5.29 20.16 1.92
N GLU A 6 5.01 20.42 3.20
CA GLU A 6 5.27 19.46 4.26
C GLU A 6 4.35 18.27 4.03
N GLN A 7 4.92 17.16 3.56
CA GLN A 7 4.19 15.91 3.43
C GLN A 7 3.77 15.44 4.82
N SER A 8 2.50 15.09 4.97
CA SER A 8 1.96 14.51 6.20
C SER A 8 2.60 13.14 6.52
N ASP A 9 2.53 12.73 7.79
CA ASP A 9 3.03 11.43 8.24
C ASP A 9 2.43 10.27 7.45
N ILE A 10 1.13 10.32 7.12
CA ILE A 10 0.47 9.30 6.31
C ILE A 10 1.00 9.28 4.88
N GLN A 11 1.24 10.44 4.25
CA GLN A 11 1.81 10.48 2.90
C GLN A 11 3.23 9.91 2.88
N ILE A 12 4.06 10.26 3.87
CA ILE A 12 5.43 9.74 3.99
C ILE A 12 5.40 8.22 4.20
N ALA A 13 4.56 7.74 5.13
CA ALA A 13 4.40 6.32 5.41
C ALA A 13 3.90 5.56 4.17
N TRP A 14 2.91 6.11 3.47
CA TRP A 14 2.34 5.52 2.26
C TRP A 14 3.37 5.40 1.14
N ILE A 15 4.15 6.45 0.87
CA ILE A 15 5.19 6.43 -0.16
C ILE A 15 6.23 5.33 0.14
N LYS A 16 6.66 5.22 1.41
CA LYS A 16 7.60 4.17 1.82
C LYS A 16 7.00 2.79 1.65
N TYR A 17 5.76 2.62 2.08
CA TYR A 17 4.99 1.38 1.92
C TYR A 17 4.89 0.95 0.45
N VAL A 18 4.45 1.83 -0.45
CA VAL A 18 4.33 1.51 -1.89
C VAL A 18 5.69 1.18 -2.51
N LYS A 19 6.76 1.90 -2.15
CA LYS A 19 8.12 1.58 -2.62
C LYS A 19 8.57 0.19 -2.15
N SER A 20 8.24 -0.20 -0.92
CA SER A 20 8.52 -1.55 -0.43
C SER A 20 7.70 -2.60 -1.16
N VAL A 21 6.42 -2.34 -1.48
CA VAL A 21 5.61 -3.23 -2.32
C VAL A 21 6.21 -3.35 -3.72
N GLN A 22 6.68 -2.26 -4.32
CA GLN A 22 7.32 -2.26 -5.64
C GLN A 22 8.54 -3.21 -5.69
N ILE A 23 9.32 -3.31 -4.61
CA ILE A 23 10.42 -4.29 -4.49
C ILE A 23 9.90 -5.73 -4.59
N LEU A 24 8.74 -6.02 -4.00
CA LEU A 24 8.10 -7.34 -4.07
C LEU A 24 7.49 -7.66 -5.44
N LEU A 25 7.19 -6.64 -6.25
CA LEU A 25 6.59 -6.75 -7.58
C LEU A 25 7.64 -6.75 -8.72
N VAL A 26 8.93 -6.90 -8.40
CA VAL A 26 10.00 -6.97 -9.40
C VAL A 26 9.88 -8.28 -10.19
N PRO A 27 9.95 -8.24 -11.53
CA PRO A 27 9.81 -9.42 -12.36
C PRO A 27 10.93 -10.42 -12.07
N GLN A 28 10.58 -11.68 -11.89
CA GLN A 28 11.52 -12.80 -11.88
C GLN A 28 11.90 -13.15 -13.32
N VAL A 29 13.07 -13.79 -13.51
CA VAL A 29 13.63 -14.10 -14.85
C VAL A 29 12.70 -14.95 -15.74
N ASP A 30 11.71 -15.63 -15.14
CA ASP A 30 10.70 -16.46 -15.82
C ASP A 30 9.38 -15.71 -16.16
N ASP A 31 9.25 -14.41 -15.86
CA ASP A 31 7.99 -13.67 -15.99
C ASP A 31 7.72 -13.10 -17.41
N ARG A 32 8.39 -13.60 -18.46
CA ARG A 32 8.16 -13.19 -19.86
C ARG A 32 6.69 -13.24 -20.33
N PRO A 33 5.82 -14.13 -19.82
CA PRO A 33 4.39 -14.09 -20.14
C PRO A 33 3.65 -12.86 -19.59
N PHE A 34 4.25 -12.11 -18.66
CA PHE A 34 3.63 -11.00 -17.93
C PHE A 34 4.02 -9.61 -18.45
N ASP A 35 4.66 -9.49 -19.61
CA ASP A 35 5.11 -8.18 -20.15
C ASP A 35 3.97 -7.13 -20.23
N GLN A 36 2.73 -7.54 -20.55
CA GLN A 36 1.57 -6.64 -20.55
C GLN A 36 1.14 -6.21 -19.13
N TYR A 37 1.40 -7.05 -18.12
CA TYR A 37 1.13 -6.74 -16.72
C TYR A 37 2.16 -5.78 -16.12
N LEU A 38 3.33 -5.62 -16.75
CA LEU A 38 4.31 -4.61 -16.33
C LEU A 38 3.79 -3.19 -16.56
N ALA A 39 3.15 -2.93 -17.70
CA ALA A 39 2.54 -1.63 -17.97
C ALA A 39 1.37 -1.32 -17.02
N PHE A 40 0.56 -2.34 -16.70
CA PHE A 40 -0.49 -2.22 -15.70
C PHE A 40 0.10 -1.92 -14.30
N ARG A 41 1.11 -2.68 -13.87
CA ARG A 41 1.84 -2.47 -12.61
C ARG A 41 2.33 -1.04 -12.49
N ASP A 42 3.06 -0.56 -13.49
CA ASP A 42 3.69 0.76 -13.46
C ASP A 42 2.63 1.87 -13.45
N SER A 43 1.53 1.70 -14.20
CA SER A 43 0.40 2.64 -14.19
C SER A 43 -0.27 2.71 -12.82
N VAL A 44 -0.52 1.56 -12.18
CA VAL A 44 -1.14 1.49 -10.86
C VAL A 44 -0.22 2.08 -9.79
N LEU A 45 1.08 1.78 -9.82
CA LEU A 45 2.07 2.39 -8.92
C LEU A 45 2.12 3.91 -9.10
N ALA A 46 2.08 4.40 -10.34
CA ALA A 46 2.04 5.83 -10.62
C ALA A 46 0.75 6.49 -10.09
N LEU A 47 -0.40 5.81 -10.16
CA LEU A 47 -1.66 6.31 -9.59
C LEU A 47 -1.56 6.48 -8.08
N VAL A 48 -1.13 5.45 -7.35
CA VAL A 48 -1.04 5.50 -5.86
C VAL A 48 0.14 6.30 -5.32
N LEU A 49 1.03 6.77 -6.20
CA LEU A 49 2.11 7.72 -5.88
C LEU A 49 1.84 9.12 -6.44
N SER A 50 0.74 9.32 -7.16
CA SER A 50 0.42 10.62 -7.74
C SER A 50 0.12 11.66 -6.66
N GLN A 51 0.45 12.92 -6.93
CA GLN A 51 0.16 14.02 -5.99
C GLN A 51 -1.34 14.14 -5.69
N ARG A 52 -2.19 13.87 -6.70
CA ARG A 52 -3.64 13.82 -6.51
C ARG A 52 -4.03 12.76 -5.49
N PHE A 53 -3.53 11.53 -5.66
CA PHE A 53 -3.81 10.44 -4.74
C PHE A 53 -3.34 10.78 -3.32
N LEU A 54 -2.10 11.26 -3.17
CA LEU A 54 -1.52 11.60 -1.87
C LEU A 54 -2.31 12.71 -1.17
N LYS A 55 -2.80 13.70 -1.91
CA LYS A 55 -3.67 14.75 -1.38
C LYS A 55 -5.00 14.17 -0.88
N GLU A 56 -5.69 13.40 -1.72
CA GLU A 56 -6.98 12.80 -1.37
C GLU A 56 -6.86 11.78 -0.22
N LEU A 57 -5.75 11.06 -0.12
CA LEU A 57 -5.43 10.18 1.01
C LEU A 57 -5.33 10.98 2.31
N ASN A 58 -4.57 12.08 2.31
CA ASN A 58 -4.41 12.91 3.49
C ASN A 58 -5.74 13.57 3.93
N GLU A 59 -6.53 14.03 2.96
CA GLU A 59 -7.86 14.58 3.22
C GLU A 59 -8.79 13.54 3.85
N GLY A 60 -8.88 12.33 3.29
CA GLY A 60 -9.67 11.25 3.88
C GLY A 60 -9.19 10.82 5.26
N TRP A 61 -7.87 10.83 5.49
CA TRP A 61 -7.24 10.45 6.76
C TRP A 61 -7.52 11.41 7.90
N GLY A 62 -7.76 12.70 7.62
CA GLY A 62 -8.02 13.73 8.62
C GLY A 62 -9.50 13.86 9.04
N LEU A 63 -10.43 13.26 8.29
CA LEU A 63 -11.87 13.42 8.52
C LEU A 63 -12.40 12.36 9.49
N PRO A 64 -13.13 12.69 10.57
CA PRO A 64 -13.65 11.70 11.52
C PRO A 64 -14.49 10.61 10.84
N ASP A 65 -14.36 9.34 11.26
CA ASP A 65 -15.17 8.26 10.69
C ASP A 65 -16.65 8.47 11.01
N THR A 66 -17.46 8.45 9.96
CA THR A 66 -18.90 8.68 10.05
C THR A 66 -19.69 7.40 10.34
N THR A 67 -19.02 6.25 10.36
CA THR A 67 -19.61 4.91 10.46
C THR A 67 -19.33 4.22 11.80
N LEU A 68 -18.34 4.70 12.56
CA LEU A 68 -17.96 4.12 13.84
C LEU A 68 -18.85 4.65 14.98
N PRO A 69 -19.25 3.80 15.95
CA PRO A 69 -19.95 4.26 17.15
C PRO A 69 -19.09 5.28 17.93
N GLU A 70 -19.71 6.30 18.54
CA GLU A 70 -19.05 7.35 19.32
C GLU A 70 -18.10 6.85 20.43
N THR A 71 -18.21 5.56 20.80
CA THR A 71 -17.39 4.91 21.82
C THR A 71 -16.01 4.45 21.35
N THR A 72 -15.77 4.43 20.04
CA THR A 72 -14.48 4.02 19.46
C THR A 72 -13.79 5.26 18.91
N SER A 73 -12.66 5.67 19.50
CA SER A 73 -11.89 6.82 19.01
C SER A 73 -11.38 6.50 17.60
N PRO A 74 -11.91 7.14 16.53
CA PRO A 74 -11.44 6.89 15.15
C PRO A 74 -9.94 7.17 14.99
N THR A 75 -9.42 8.04 15.87
CA THR A 75 -8.01 8.39 15.98
C THR A 75 -7.13 7.21 16.37
N GLU A 76 -7.57 6.34 17.29
CA GLU A 76 -6.79 5.19 17.74
C GLU A 76 -6.65 4.14 16.64
N ILE A 77 -7.74 3.83 15.93
CA ILE A 77 -7.73 2.88 14.82
C ILE A 77 -6.79 3.38 13.71
N ARG A 78 -6.85 4.66 13.36
CA ARG A 78 -5.95 5.27 12.36
C ARG A 78 -4.50 5.27 12.81
N GLN A 79 -4.23 5.50 14.09
CA GLN A 79 -2.88 5.40 14.65
C GLN A 79 -2.32 3.99 14.46
N VAL A 80 -3.11 2.95 14.77
CA VAL A 80 -2.70 1.55 14.60
C VAL A 80 -2.49 1.21 13.12
N LEU A 81 -3.38 1.68 12.24
CA LEU A 81 -3.22 1.47 10.80
C LEU A 81 -1.97 2.17 10.26
N LEU A 82 -1.67 3.38 10.72
CA LEU A 82 -0.45 4.10 10.37
C LEU A 82 0.80 3.31 10.82
N GLN A 83 0.78 2.75 12.04
CA GLN A 83 1.86 1.88 12.52
C GLN A 83 2.05 0.66 11.64
N GLU A 84 0.96 0.02 11.19
CA GLU A 84 1.03 -1.12 10.28
C GLU A 84 1.67 -0.75 8.93
N ILE A 85 1.26 0.38 8.33
CA ILE A 85 1.86 0.91 7.10
C ILE A 85 3.35 1.19 7.30
N GLN A 86 3.73 1.79 8.44
CA GLN A 86 5.11 2.13 8.76
C GLN A 86 5.98 0.90 9.06
N ALA A 87 5.41 -0.17 9.60
CA ALA A 87 6.13 -1.40 9.93
C ALA A 87 6.46 -2.23 8.69
N PHE A 88 5.65 -2.13 7.63
CA PHE A 88 5.79 -2.96 6.45
C PHE A 88 7.15 -2.82 5.74
N PRO A 89 7.70 -1.60 5.48
CA PRO A 89 9.04 -1.45 4.91
C PRO A 89 10.15 -2.18 5.67
N LEU A 90 10.12 -2.11 7.00
CA LEU A 90 11.11 -2.79 7.84
C LEU A 90 10.98 -4.31 7.72
N ALA A 91 9.75 -4.83 7.66
CA ALA A 91 9.52 -6.26 7.44
C ALA A 91 10.06 -6.73 6.09
N VAL A 92 9.99 -5.88 5.04
CA VAL A 92 10.61 -6.17 3.74
C VAL A 92 12.14 -6.20 3.84
N GLU A 93 12.73 -5.19 4.48
CA GLU A 93 14.19 -5.09 4.65
C GLU A 93 14.78 -6.29 5.40
N VAL A 94 14.20 -6.62 6.57
CA VAL A 94 14.66 -7.75 7.41
C VAL A 94 14.67 -9.04 6.63
N ALA A 95 13.70 -9.25 5.75
CA ALA A 95 13.61 -10.46 5.00
C ALA A 95 14.50 -10.53 3.77
N GLN A 96 14.74 -9.40 3.11
CA GLN A 96 15.79 -9.35 2.11
C GLN A 96 17.15 -9.70 2.75
N ALA A 97 17.39 -9.23 3.98
CA ALA A 97 18.62 -9.52 4.72
C ALA A 97 18.73 -10.96 5.24
N THR A 98 17.61 -11.66 5.47
CA THR A 98 17.60 -13.01 6.06
C THR A 98 17.27 -14.12 5.05
N GLN A 99 17.14 -13.78 3.76
CA GLN A 99 16.73 -14.71 2.71
C GLN A 99 17.74 -15.84 2.50
N LYS A 100 17.26 -17.08 2.73
CA LYS A 100 17.90 -18.30 2.21
C LYS A 100 17.34 -18.61 0.82
N PRO A 101 18.16 -19.09 -0.14
CA PRO A 101 17.74 -19.27 -1.54
C PRO A 101 16.49 -20.16 -1.73
N GLU A 102 16.33 -21.17 -0.88
CA GLU A 102 15.31 -22.22 -1.01
C GLU A 102 13.89 -21.79 -0.56
N GLU A 103 13.74 -20.68 0.18
CA GLU A 103 12.43 -20.23 0.72
C GLU A 103 11.92 -18.90 0.12
N SER A 104 12.66 -18.32 -0.83
CA SER A 104 12.42 -16.97 -1.35
C SER A 104 10.99 -16.76 -1.84
N LYS A 105 10.48 -17.60 -2.76
CA LYS A 105 9.13 -17.44 -3.36
C LYS A 105 7.99 -17.48 -2.34
N ALA A 106 8.03 -18.43 -1.40
CA ALA A 106 7.02 -18.56 -0.37
C ALA A 106 6.98 -17.33 0.55
N TRP A 107 8.15 -16.73 0.82
CA TRP A 107 8.23 -15.53 1.61
C TRP A 107 7.73 -14.28 0.87
N TRP A 108 8.09 -14.11 -0.42
CA TRP A 108 7.58 -13.02 -1.25
C TRP A 108 6.05 -13.05 -1.35
N SER A 109 5.46 -14.23 -1.56
CA SER A 109 4.00 -14.40 -1.57
C SER A 109 3.35 -14.06 -0.23
N LYS A 110 3.96 -14.44 0.91
CA LYS A 110 3.49 -14.04 2.25
C LYS A 110 3.51 -12.52 2.44
N MET A 111 4.53 -11.82 1.95
CA MET A 111 4.57 -10.36 2.04
C MET A 111 3.58 -9.67 1.13
N LEU A 112 3.42 -10.16 -0.10
CA LEU A 112 2.37 -9.65 -0.98
C LEU A 112 0.98 -9.87 -0.35
N SER A 113 0.76 -10.99 0.34
CA SER A 113 -0.47 -11.21 1.10
C SER A 113 -0.67 -10.17 2.20
N ARG A 114 0.39 -9.84 2.96
CA ARG A 114 0.33 -8.76 3.96
C ARG A 114 0.05 -7.39 3.33
N ALA A 115 0.70 -7.06 2.21
CA ALA A 115 0.44 -5.82 1.49
C ALA A 115 -1.01 -5.73 0.98
N SER A 116 -1.57 -6.84 0.49
CA SER A 116 -2.97 -6.88 0.07
C SER A 116 -3.91 -6.57 1.24
N THR A 117 -3.65 -7.16 2.41
CA THR A 117 -4.39 -6.87 3.65
C THR A 117 -4.28 -5.41 4.05
N VAL A 118 -3.07 -4.85 4.17
CA VAL A 118 -2.85 -3.44 4.56
C VAL A 118 -3.58 -2.49 3.60
N SER A 119 -3.45 -2.72 2.29
CA SER A 119 -4.11 -1.89 1.27
C SER A 119 -5.65 -1.98 1.36
N GLY A 120 -6.18 -3.17 1.65
CA GLY A 120 -7.60 -3.40 1.91
C GLY A 120 -8.08 -2.67 3.15
N SER A 121 -7.36 -2.81 4.28
CA SER A 121 -7.65 -2.12 5.53
C SER A 121 -7.71 -0.61 5.35
N VAL A 122 -6.78 0.00 4.62
CA VAL A 122 -6.82 1.45 4.33
C VAL A 122 -8.09 1.84 3.58
N LYS A 123 -8.48 1.04 2.58
CA LYS A 123 -9.68 1.30 1.77
C LYS A 123 -10.98 1.10 2.55
N ASP A 124 -11.00 0.14 3.49
CA ASP A 124 -12.20 -0.27 4.24
C ASP A 124 -12.36 0.47 5.57
N ILE A 125 -11.27 0.96 6.19
CA ILE A 125 -11.28 1.68 7.47
C ILE A 125 -11.36 3.19 7.25
N VAL A 126 -10.74 3.74 6.20
CA VAL A 126 -10.80 5.18 5.91
C VAL A 126 -12.01 5.45 5.04
N ASP A 127 -13.18 5.58 5.66
CA ASP A 127 -14.45 5.65 4.94
C ASP A 127 -14.63 6.91 4.10
N ASN A 128 -13.94 7.98 4.49
CA ASN A 128 -14.03 9.29 3.84
C ASN A 128 -13.08 9.46 2.65
N LEU A 129 -12.48 8.38 2.14
CA LEU A 129 -11.62 8.48 0.96
C LEU A 129 -12.40 8.96 -0.26
N PRO A 130 -11.94 10.01 -0.95
CA PRO A 130 -12.55 10.45 -2.19
C PRO A 130 -12.53 9.32 -3.25
N PRO A 131 -13.45 9.34 -4.24
CA PRO A 131 -13.59 8.25 -5.20
C PRO A 131 -12.29 7.90 -5.95
N TYR A 132 -11.46 8.88 -6.29
CA TYR A 132 -10.23 8.61 -7.03
C TYR A 132 -9.20 7.86 -6.16
N ALA A 133 -9.00 8.27 -4.90
CA ALA A 133 -8.20 7.50 -3.95
C ALA A 133 -8.75 6.08 -3.72
N LYS A 134 -10.06 5.93 -3.52
CA LYS A 134 -10.70 4.62 -3.27
C LYS A 134 -10.55 3.64 -4.45
N HIS A 135 -10.76 4.10 -5.67
CA HIS A 135 -10.56 3.26 -6.86
C HIS A 135 -9.08 2.95 -7.10
N SER A 136 -8.18 3.90 -6.84
CA SER A 136 -6.73 3.67 -6.95
C SER A 136 -6.24 2.61 -5.96
N LEU A 137 -6.73 2.63 -4.72
CA LEU A 137 -6.45 1.57 -3.73
C LEU A 137 -7.01 0.20 -4.16
N THR A 138 -8.17 0.19 -4.80
CA THR A 138 -8.76 -1.04 -5.33
C THR A 138 -7.86 -1.66 -6.40
N LEU A 139 -7.44 -0.86 -7.40
CA LEU A 139 -6.51 -1.30 -8.43
C LEU A 139 -5.16 -1.75 -7.85
N PHE A 140 -4.65 -1.05 -6.85
CA PHE A 140 -3.40 -1.40 -6.18
C PHE A 140 -3.49 -2.73 -5.45
N LYS A 141 -4.59 -2.97 -4.72
CA LYS A 141 -4.85 -4.27 -4.11
C LYS A 141 -4.96 -5.38 -5.15
N GLU A 142 -5.68 -5.16 -6.24
CA GLU A 142 -5.80 -6.14 -7.34
C GLU A 142 -4.44 -6.46 -7.98
N LEU A 143 -3.59 -5.45 -8.19
CA LEU A 143 -2.22 -5.64 -8.65
C LEU A 143 -1.44 -6.56 -7.70
N ILE A 144 -1.49 -6.30 -6.39
CA ILE A 144 -0.81 -7.14 -5.41
C ILE A 144 -1.37 -8.58 -5.44
N ASP A 145 -2.68 -8.72 -5.54
CA ASP A 145 -3.36 -10.01 -5.60
C ASP A 145 -3.04 -10.82 -6.87
N LEU A 146 -2.74 -10.16 -8.00
CA LEU A 146 -2.27 -10.82 -9.21
C LEU A 146 -0.86 -11.41 -9.02
N PHE A 147 0.03 -10.67 -8.37
CA PHE A 147 1.43 -11.07 -8.21
C PHE A 147 1.67 -12.04 -7.04
N LYS A 148 0.75 -12.13 -6.07
CA LYS A 148 0.87 -13.10 -4.96
C LYS A 148 0.67 -14.56 -5.40
N GLY A 149 0.00 -14.79 -6.54
CA GLY A 149 -0.44 -16.10 -7.02
C GLY A 149 -1.74 -16.59 -6.35
N LYS A 150 -2.45 -17.53 -6.97
CA LYS A 150 -3.47 -18.34 -6.28
C LYS A 150 -2.79 -19.63 -5.83
N ASP A 151 -2.88 -19.93 -4.53
CA ASP A 151 -2.62 -21.29 -4.02
C ASP A 151 -3.58 -22.30 -4.67
#